data_AF-A0AAV7UUQ6-F1
#
_entry.id   AF-A0AAV7UUQ6-F1
#
_cell.length_a   1.000
_cell.length_b   1.000
_cell.length_c   1.000
_cell.angle_alpha   90.00
_cell.angle_beta   90.00
_cell.angle_gamma   90.00
#
_symmetry.space_group_name_H-M   'P 1'
#
loop_
_entity.id
_entity.type
_entity.pdbx_description
1 polymer ?
#
loop_
_entity_poly.entity_id
_entity_poly.type
_entity_poly.pdbx_seq_one_letter_code
_entity_poly.pdbx_strand_id
1 'polypeptide(L)'
;MQSRTEKETCRMGGEDFVVRLFQHVAPALKDQNIILDRTHRADHPARSPGQAQDILTCLHYYRQWETMMAAVLNQTSIEFEGHRVGLFQDSSMLTLQRCETLRPVTDFLREKGIRYKWGHPFHLHFVWQNETRSIRTLEEAQSLDGMPPHPGEQAQQSASQEQPR
;
A
#
# COMPACT_ATOMS: atom_id res chain seq x y z
N MET A 1 -29.94 29.17 34.75
CA MET A 1 -29.65 29.39 33.31
C MET A 1 -28.72 28.28 32.86
N GLN A 2 -29.29 27.24 32.26
CA GLN A 2 -28.56 26.06 31.80
C GLN A 2 -28.06 26.33 30.38
N SER A 3 -26.77 26.53 30.20
CA SER A 3 -26.15 26.59 28.87
C SER A 3 -25.81 25.16 28.45
N ARG A 4 -26.72 24.57 27.66
CA ARG A 4 -26.44 23.40 26.83
C ARG A 4 -25.47 23.81 25.72
N THR A 5 -24.19 23.50 25.89
CA THR A 5 -23.22 23.42 24.79
C THR A 5 -22.57 22.05 24.84
N GLU A 6 -23.38 21.02 24.64
CA GLU A 6 -22.93 19.66 24.42
C GLU A 6 -23.93 19.00 23.45
N LYS A 7 -23.39 18.39 22.39
CA LYS A 7 -24.01 17.42 21.48
C LYS A 7 -24.64 17.98 20.19
N GLU A 8 -23.77 18.43 19.29
CA GLU A 8 -24.01 18.28 17.84
C GLU A 8 -22.83 17.54 17.20
N THR A 9 -22.45 16.39 17.76
CA THR A 9 -21.82 15.34 16.96
C THR A 9 -22.95 14.67 16.17
N CYS A 10 -23.26 15.24 15.01
CA CYS A 10 -24.04 14.54 13.99
C CYS A 10 -23.48 13.12 13.88
N ARG A 11 -24.32 12.11 14.09
CA ARG A 11 -24.02 10.73 13.70
C ARG A 11 -23.93 10.72 12.17
N MET A 12 -22.79 11.12 11.64
CA MET A 12 -22.49 11.05 10.21
C MET A 12 -22.59 9.59 9.79
N GLY A 13 -23.18 9.33 8.62
CA GLY A 13 -23.08 8.01 8.00
C GLY A 13 -21.62 7.67 7.74
N GLY A 14 -21.27 6.38 7.75
CA GLY A 14 -19.91 5.94 7.42
C GLY A 14 -19.46 6.44 6.03
N GLU A 15 -20.40 6.57 5.10
CA GLU A 15 -20.18 7.08 3.75
C GLU A 15 -19.81 8.56 3.74
N ASP A 16 -20.55 9.42 4.46
CA ASP A 16 -20.26 10.86 4.51
C ASP A 16 -18.87 11.15 5.09
N PHE A 17 -18.47 10.37 6.11
CA PHE A 17 -17.13 10.45 6.68
C PHE A 17 -16.07 10.14 5.61
N VAL A 18 -16.24 9.04 4.87
CA VAL A 18 -15.28 8.61 3.85
C VAL A 18 -15.21 9.61 2.69
N VAL A 19 -16.34 10.14 2.22
CA VAL A 19 -16.38 11.15 1.15
C VAL A 19 -15.60 12.41 1.58
N ARG A 20 -15.84 12.91 2.80
CA ARG A 20 -15.12 14.08 3.33
C ARG A 20 -13.63 13.82 3.50
N LEU A 21 -13.26 12.62 3.95
CA LEU A 21 -11.87 12.21 4.05
C LEU A 21 -11.20 12.18 2.66
N PHE A 22 -11.86 11.61 1.65
CA PHE A 22 -11.31 11.54 0.30
C PHE A 22 -11.13 12.92 -0.34
N GLN A 23 -12.11 13.82 -0.16
CA GLN A 23 -12.01 15.20 -0.62
C GLN A 23 -10.92 16.00 0.11
N HIS A 24 -10.68 15.69 1.38
CA HIS A 24 -9.58 16.29 2.14
C HIS A 24 -8.21 15.81 1.63
N VAL A 25 -8.05 14.51 1.42
CA VAL A 25 -6.80 13.90 0.96
C VAL A 25 -6.45 14.32 -0.46
N ALA A 26 -7.45 14.34 -1.36
CA ALA A 26 -7.28 14.67 -2.77
C ALA A 26 -8.18 15.87 -3.13
N PRO A 27 -7.68 17.11 -3.05
CA PRO A 27 -8.45 18.31 -3.39
C PRO A 27 -9.03 18.31 -4.81
N ALA A 28 -8.39 17.59 -5.75
CA ALA A 28 -8.88 17.39 -7.12
C ALA A 28 -10.23 16.66 -7.20
N LEU A 29 -10.65 15.97 -6.13
CA LEU A 29 -11.93 15.28 -6.01
C LEU A 29 -13.02 16.13 -5.35
N LYS A 30 -12.72 17.34 -4.87
CA LYS A 30 -13.65 18.18 -4.10
C LYS A 30 -14.94 18.50 -4.86
N ASP A 31 -14.82 18.78 -6.16
CA ASP A 31 -15.96 19.13 -7.02
C ASP A 31 -16.51 17.91 -7.78
N GLN A 32 -15.99 16.71 -7.50
CA GLN A 32 -16.44 15.48 -8.14
C GLN A 32 -17.51 14.79 -7.31
N ASN A 33 -18.45 14.15 -7.99
CA ASN A 33 -19.40 13.25 -7.35
C ASN A 33 -18.68 11.94 -6.98
N ILE A 34 -18.42 11.74 -5.68
CA ILE A 34 -17.82 10.51 -5.16
C ILE A 34 -18.96 9.54 -4.83
N ILE A 35 -19.08 8.47 -5.63
CA ILE A 35 -20.05 7.41 -5.42
C ILE A 35 -19.33 6.21 -4.82
N LEU A 36 -19.84 5.72 -3.69
CA LEU A 36 -19.33 4.54 -3.00
C LEU A 36 -20.30 3.39 -3.24
N ASP A 37 -19.83 2.28 -3.82
CA ASP A 37 -20.67 1.09 -4.02
C ASP A 37 -20.93 0.36 -2.69
N ARG A 38 -19.91 0.36 -1.82
CA ARG A 38 -19.94 -0.30 -0.51
C ARG A 38 -19.04 0.46 0.46
N THR A 39 -19.53 0.70 1.67
CA THR A 39 -18.74 1.21 2.79
C THR A 39 -19.18 0.54 4.08
N HIS A 40 -18.25 -0.10 4.77
CA HIS A 40 -18.52 -0.76 6.05
C HIS A 40 -17.26 -0.83 6.90
N ARG A 41 -17.41 -1.11 8.19
CA ARG A 41 -16.28 -1.42 9.07
C ARG A 41 -15.88 -2.87 8.88
N ALA A 42 -14.58 -3.15 8.99
CA ALA A 42 -14.07 -4.51 8.94
C ALA A 42 -14.61 -5.35 10.12
N ASP A 43 -15.01 -6.58 9.84
CA ASP A 43 -15.66 -7.50 10.79
C ASP A 43 -14.71 -8.17 11.80
N HIS A 44 -13.50 -7.65 11.96
CA HIS A 44 -12.54 -8.18 12.93
C HIS A 44 -12.61 -7.42 14.25
N PRO A 45 -12.26 -8.06 15.39
CA PRO A 45 -12.10 -7.35 16.64
C PRO A 45 -11.08 -6.21 16.50
N ALA A 46 -11.27 -5.13 17.25
CA ALA A 46 -10.28 -4.06 17.32
C ALA A 46 -8.93 -4.64 17.76
N ARG A 47 -7.85 -4.24 17.08
CA ARG A 47 -6.50 -4.74 17.39
C ARG A 47 -6.04 -4.35 18.80
N SER A 48 -6.62 -3.30 19.37
CA SER A 48 -6.34 -2.81 20.72
C SER A 48 -7.57 -2.11 21.30
N PRO A 49 -7.76 -2.11 22.63
CA PRO A 49 -8.85 -1.40 23.27
C PRO A 49 -8.77 0.10 22.96
N GLY A 50 -9.84 0.67 22.42
CA GLY A 50 -9.91 2.07 22.01
C GLY A 50 -9.44 2.37 20.58
N GLN A 51 -8.93 1.36 19.85
CA GLN A 51 -8.61 1.53 18.43
C GLN A 51 -9.87 1.39 17.55
N ALA A 52 -10.07 2.33 16.63
CA ALA A 52 -11.13 2.22 15.64
C ALA A 52 -10.90 1.03 14.69
N GLN A 53 -11.97 0.34 14.30
CA GLN A 53 -11.91 -0.65 13.23
C GLN A 53 -11.64 0.02 11.88
N ASP A 54 -10.92 -0.71 11.02
CA ASP A 54 -10.65 -0.31 9.64
C ASP A 54 -11.97 -0.14 8.87
N ILE A 55 -12.02 0.82 7.94
CA ILE A 55 -13.17 1.06 7.06
C ILE A 55 -12.81 0.54 5.68
N LEU A 56 -13.61 -0.38 5.16
CA LEU A 56 -13.49 -0.91 3.82
C LEU A 56 -14.48 -0.17 2.90
N THR A 57 -13.94 0.45 1.86
CA THR A 57 -14.72 1.22 0.89
C THR A 57 -14.41 0.79 -0.54
N CYS A 58 -15.46 0.64 -1.34
CA CYS A 58 -15.39 0.43 -2.78
C CYS A 58 -15.83 1.70 -3.50
N LEU A 59 -14.91 2.34 -4.22
CA LEU A 59 -15.21 3.47 -5.10
C LEU A 59 -15.83 2.97 -6.40
N HIS A 60 -16.93 3.60 -6.81
CA HIS A 60 -17.60 3.28 -8.06
C HIS A 60 -16.71 3.57 -9.28
N TYR A 61 -15.98 4.69 -9.25
CA TYR A 61 -15.09 5.10 -10.35
C TYR A 61 -13.63 4.85 -10.03
N TYR A 62 -13.00 3.94 -10.79
CA TYR A 62 -11.58 3.61 -10.63
C TYR A 62 -10.64 4.82 -10.75
N ARG A 63 -10.96 5.78 -11.63
CA ARG A 63 -10.16 7.01 -11.81
C ARG A 63 -10.09 7.86 -10.53
N GLN A 64 -11.14 7.85 -9.71
CA GLN A 64 -11.14 8.56 -8.43
C GLN A 64 -10.21 7.86 -7.44
N TRP A 65 -10.21 6.52 -7.44
CA TRP A 65 -9.27 5.72 -6.65
C TRP A 65 -7.81 6.00 -7.04
N GLU A 66 -7.49 6.06 -8.33
CA GLU A 66 -6.13 6.37 -8.80
C GLU A 66 -5.68 7.77 -8.36
N THR A 67 -6.55 8.76 -8.51
CA THR A 67 -6.28 10.15 -8.09
C THR A 67 -6.02 10.22 -6.58
N MET A 68 -6.83 9.51 -5.80
CA MET A 68 -6.69 9.43 -4.35
C MET A 68 -5.39 8.74 -3.94
N MET A 69 -5.08 7.57 -4.49
CA MET A 69 -3.85 6.84 -4.15
C MET A 69 -2.59 7.63 -4.56
N ALA A 70 -2.61 8.32 -5.70
CA ALA A 70 -1.53 9.23 -6.07
C ALA A 70 -1.36 10.37 -5.05
N ALA A 71 -2.44 10.93 -4.50
CA ALA A 71 -2.34 11.95 -3.45
C ALA A 71 -1.78 11.38 -2.14
N VAL A 72 -2.24 10.19 -1.73
CA VAL A 72 -1.76 9.49 -0.53
C VAL A 72 -0.26 9.21 -0.60
N LEU A 73 0.25 8.72 -1.74
CA LEU A 73 1.67 8.39 -1.90
C LEU A 73 2.60 9.61 -1.81
N ASN A 74 2.07 10.81 -2.08
CA ASN A 74 2.83 12.06 -1.97
C ASN A 74 2.78 12.68 -0.56
N GLN A 75 2.02 12.09 0.37
CA GLN A 75 1.83 12.59 1.73
C GLN A 75 2.50 11.67 2.75
N THR A 76 3.32 12.22 3.64
CA THR A 76 4.00 11.44 4.70
C THR A 76 3.05 11.07 5.84
N SER A 77 2.06 11.92 6.10
CA SER A 77 1.02 11.71 7.11
C SER A 77 -0.25 12.42 6.71
N ILE A 78 -1.38 11.77 6.94
CA ILE A 78 -2.71 12.31 6.68
C ILE A 78 -3.35 12.63 8.03
N GLU A 79 -3.67 13.89 8.25
CA GLU A 79 -4.40 14.35 9.44
C GLU A 79 -5.81 14.76 9.04
N PHE A 80 -6.82 14.15 9.65
CA PHE A 80 -8.22 14.43 9.38
C PHE A 80 -8.98 14.55 10.69
N GLU A 81 -9.65 15.69 10.89
CA GLU A 81 -10.44 15.97 12.11
C GLU A 81 -9.64 15.78 13.41
N GLY A 82 -8.35 16.15 13.41
CA GLY A 82 -7.47 16.02 14.58
C GLY A 82 -6.92 14.61 14.81
N HIS A 83 -7.17 13.68 13.89
CA HIS A 83 -6.69 12.30 13.97
C HIS A 83 -5.74 11.97 12.81
N ARG A 84 -4.67 11.23 13.11
CA ARG A 84 -3.82 10.65 12.06
C ARG A 84 -4.52 9.44 11.47
N VAL A 85 -4.71 9.45 10.16
CA VAL A 85 -5.38 8.38 9.41
C VAL A 85 -4.42 7.76 8.38
N GLY A 86 -4.61 6.48 8.09
CA GLY A 86 -3.89 5.76 7.05
C GLY A 86 -4.87 5.30 5.98
N LEU A 87 -4.52 5.53 4.71
CA LEU A 87 -5.26 5.01 3.57
C LEU A 87 -4.39 3.99 2.86
N PHE A 88 -4.93 2.78 2.66
CA PHE A 88 -4.21 1.67 2.06
C PHE A 88 -5.05 1.05 0.95
N GLN A 89 -4.39 0.55 -0.09
CA GLN A 89 -5.04 -0.25 -1.12
C GLN A 89 -5.43 -1.62 -0.55
N ASP A 90 -6.66 -2.05 -0.83
CA ASP A 90 -7.08 -3.42 -0.56
C ASP A 90 -6.33 -4.38 -1.49
N SER A 91 -5.39 -5.13 -0.91
CA SER A 91 -4.56 -6.12 -1.61
C SER A 91 -4.75 -7.46 -0.94
N SER A 92 -4.99 -8.50 -1.74
CA SER A 92 -5.14 -9.85 -1.20
C SER A 92 -3.87 -10.30 -0.47
N MET A 93 -4.02 -11.12 0.58
CA MET A 93 -2.87 -11.69 1.30
C MET A 93 -1.92 -12.44 0.37
N LEU A 94 -2.46 -13.16 -0.63
CA LEU A 94 -1.65 -13.86 -1.63
C LEU A 94 -0.82 -12.87 -2.47
N THR A 95 -1.40 -11.73 -2.85
CA THR A 95 -0.70 -10.66 -3.56
C THR A 95 0.44 -10.09 -2.71
N LEU A 96 0.17 -9.79 -1.43
CA LEU A 96 1.18 -9.29 -0.51
C LEU A 96 2.32 -10.28 -0.31
N GLN A 97 2.00 -11.56 -0.07
CA GLN A 97 3.01 -12.63 0.07
C GLN A 97 3.87 -12.75 -1.19
N ARG A 98 3.28 -12.62 -2.37
CA ARG A 98 4.01 -12.62 -3.64
C ARG A 98 4.92 -11.39 -3.76
N CYS A 99 4.45 -10.19 -3.43
CA CYS A 99 5.31 -9.00 -3.40
C CYS A 99 6.51 -9.17 -2.45
N GLU A 100 6.31 -9.83 -1.32
CA GLU A 100 7.36 -10.16 -0.36
C GLU A 100 8.42 -11.11 -0.92
N THR A 101 8.07 -12.08 -1.78
CA THR A 101 9.08 -12.98 -2.37
C THR A 101 10.06 -12.27 -3.31
N LEU A 102 9.63 -11.15 -3.91
CA LEU A 102 10.47 -10.31 -4.75
C LEU A 102 11.14 -9.15 -3.99
N ARG A 103 11.01 -9.09 -2.65
CA ARG A 103 11.69 -8.09 -1.83
C ARG A 103 13.21 -8.03 -2.09
N PRO A 104 13.95 -9.15 -2.17
CA PRO A 104 15.39 -9.12 -2.47
C PRO A 104 15.72 -8.43 -3.79
N VAL A 105 14.87 -8.62 -4.80
CA VAL A 105 14.99 -7.98 -6.12
C VAL A 105 14.75 -6.48 -6.00
N THR A 106 13.68 -6.07 -5.32
CA THR A 106 13.39 -4.63 -5.15
C THR A 106 14.43 -3.91 -4.32
N ASP A 107 15.02 -4.56 -3.32
CA ASP A 107 16.10 -4.01 -2.50
C ASP A 107 17.34 -3.78 -3.35
N PHE A 108 17.74 -4.78 -4.16
CA PHE A 108 18.85 -4.63 -5.10
C PHE A 108 18.61 -3.54 -6.14
N LEU A 109 17.42 -3.47 -6.75
CA LEU A 109 17.10 -2.41 -7.72
C LEU A 109 17.20 -1.02 -7.06
N ARG A 110 16.73 -0.88 -5.82
CA ARG A 110 16.84 0.36 -5.04
C ARG A 110 18.29 0.71 -4.76
N GLU A 111 19.12 -0.24 -4.34
CA GLU A 111 20.55 -0.05 -4.09
C GLU A 111 21.31 0.38 -5.35
N LYS A 112 20.92 -0.13 -6.52
CA LYS A 112 21.49 0.24 -7.82
C LYS A 112 20.91 1.53 -8.40
N GLY A 113 19.96 2.17 -7.72
CA GLY A 113 19.29 3.38 -8.21
C GLY A 113 18.39 3.13 -9.43
N ILE A 114 17.97 1.89 -9.65
CA ILE A 114 17.14 1.50 -10.80
C ILE A 114 15.68 1.71 -10.46
N ARG A 115 15.00 2.49 -11.30
CA ARG A 115 13.56 2.72 -11.17
C ARG A 115 12.79 1.46 -11.55
N TYR A 116 11.86 1.09 -10.70
CA TYR A 116 10.95 -0.02 -10.92
C TYR A 116 9.49 0.38 -10.64
N LYS A 117 8.55 -0.39 -11.16
CA LYS A 117 7.11 -0.23 -10.95
C LYS A 117 6.46 -1.60 -10.74
N TRP A 118 5.61 -1.70 -9.73
CA TRP A 118 4.70 -2.83 -9.58
C TRP A 118 3.56 -2.72 -10.59
N GLY A 119 3.26 -3.83 -11.27
CA GLY A 119 2.06 -3.94 -12.07
C GLY A 119 1.14 -5.06 -11.59
N HIS A 120 -0.14 -4.88 -11.92
CA HIS A 120 -1.24 -5.69 -11.41
C HIS A 120 -1.41 -6.99 -12.21
N PRO A 121 -1.70 -8.15 -11.60
CA PRO A 121 -1.89 -8.37 -10.15
C PRO A 121 -0.60 -8.65 -9.39
N PHE A 122 0.47 -9.05 -10.09
CA PHE A 122 1.79 -9.31 -9.51
C PHE A 122 2.84 -9.45 -10.62
N HIS A 123 3.56 -8.37 -10.89
CA HIS A 123 4.78 -8.37 -11.70
C HIS A 123 5.59 -7.08 -11.46
N LEU A 124 6.90 -7.16 -11.61
CA LEU A 124 7.82 -6.06 -11.40
C LEU A 124 8.41 -5.61 -12.73
N HIS A 125 8.14 -4.36 -13.12
CA HIS A 125 8.68 -3.72 -14.32
C HIS A 125 9.88 -2.86 -13.96
N PHE A 126 10.99 -2.98 -14.68
CA PHE A 126 12.18 -2.14 -14.49
C PHE A 126 13.00 -2.07 -15.79
N VAL A 127 13.90 -1.10 -15.87
CA VAL A 127 14.84 -0.99 -16.99
C VAL A 127 16.19 -1.57 -16.55
N TRP A 128 16.66 -2.58 -17.26
CA TRP A 128 17.94 -3.25 -17.03
C TRP A 128 18.69 -3.33 -18.35
N GLN A 129 19.94 -2.86 -18.38
CA GLN A 129 20.77 -2.86 -19.60
C GLN A 129 20.06 -2.23 -20.81
N ASN A 130 19.42 -1.08 -20.61
CA ASN A 130 18.61 -0.36 -21.61
C ASN A 130 17.37 -1.11 -22.15
N GLU A 131 17.00 -2.25 -21.57
CA GLU A 131 15.79 -2.98 -21.93
C GLU A 131 14.75 -2.96 -20.80
N THR A 132 13.50 -2.74 -21.16
CA THR A 132 12.38 -2.88 -20.22
C THR A 132 12.13 -4.35 -19.97
N ARG A 133 12.33 -4.79 -18.73
CA ARG A 133 12.07 -6.16 -18.27
C ARG A 133 10.87 -6.18 -17.35
N SER A 134 10.16 -7.31 -17.36
CA SER A 134 9.06 -7.61 -16.44
C SER A 134 9.28 -9.00 -15.89
N ILE A 135 9.30 -9.13 -14.57
CA ILE A 135 9.43 -10.42 -13.88
C ILE A 135 8.23 -10.69 -12.97
N ARG A 136 7.94 -11.96 -12.75
CA ARG A 136 6.90 -12.46 -11.84
C ARG A 136 7.47 -13.33 -10.74
N THR A 137 8.65 -13.89 -10.92
CA THR A 137 9.24 -14.81 -9.94
C THR A 137 10.69 -14.42 -9.66
N LEU A 138 11.20 -14.90 -8.54
CA LEU A 138 12.60 -14.72 -8.19
C LEU A 138 13.52 -15.51 -9.14
N GLU A 139 13.06 -16.65 -9.64
CA GLU A 139 13.78 -17.47 -10.65
C GLU A 139 13.97 -16.73 -11.98
N GLU A 140 12.95 -16.02 -12.45
CA GLU A 140 13.06 -15.15 -13.62
C GLU A 140 14.09 -14.03 -13.40
N ALA A 141 14.16 -13.49 -12.17
CA ALA A 141 15.15 -12.48 -11.81
C ALA A 141 16.58 -13.04 -11.84
N GLN A 142 16.78 -14.25 -11.32
CA GLN A 142 18.09 -14.92 -11.28
C GLN A 142 18.63 -15.29 -12.66
N SER A 143 17.73 -15.51 -13.62
CA SER A 143 18.12 -15.74 -15.01
C SER A 143 18.71 -14.47 -15.68
N LEU A 144 18.59 -13.31 -15.03
CA LEU A 144 19.21 -12.06 -15.48
C LEU A 144 20.62 -11.95 -14.91
N ASP A 145 21.57 -11.68 -15.79
CA ASP A 145 22.98 -11.49 -15.42
C ASP A 145 23.14 -10.33 -14.41
N GLY A 146 23.82 -10.61 -13.29
CA GLY A 146 24.11 -9.65 -12.23
C GLY A 146 23.02 -9.42 -11.17
N MET A 147 21.95 -10.22 -11.16
CA MET A 147 20.84 -10.11 -10.19
C MET A 147 21.14 -10.87 -8.87
N PRO A 148 20.61 -10.47 -7.69
CA PRO A 148 20.89 -11.14 -6.43
C PRO A 148 20.42 -12.61 -6.43
N PRO A 149 21.21 -13.53 -5.85
CA PRO A 149 20.84 -14.94 -5.72
C PRO A 149 19.71 -15.14 -4.69
N HIS A 150 19.14 -16.34 -4.67
CA HIS A 150 18.10 -16.70 -3.70
C HIS A 150 18.61 -16.45 -2.26
N PRO A 151 17.81 -15.86 -1.35
CA PRO A 151 18.21 -15.71 0.05
C PRO A 151 18.53 -17.06 0.75
N GLY A 152 18.08 -18.18 0.18
CA GLY A 152 18.39 -19.53 0.64
C GLY A 152 19.74 -20.12 0.20
N GLU A 153 20.45 -19.54 -0.78
CA GLU A 153 21.76 -20.06 -1.24
C GLU A 153 22.96 -19.40 -0.57
N GLN A 154 22.82 -18.14 -0.11
CA GLN A 154 23.92 -17.44 0.58
C GLN A 154 24.25 -18.03 1.96
N ALA A 155 23.29 -18.71 2.60
CA ALA A 155 23.50 -19.37 3.89
C ALA A 155 24.36 -20.64 3.79
N GLN A 156 24.41 -21.31 2.63
CA GLN A 156 25.18 -22.54 2.45
C GLN A 156 26.64 -22.28 2.03
N GLN A 157 26.90 -21.18 1.32
CA GLN A 157 28.27 -20.83 0.90
C GLN A 157 29.11 -20.29 2.07
N SER A 158 28.47 -19.65 3.05
CA SER A 158 29.14 -19.11 4.24
C SER A 158 29.57 -20.20 5.23
N ALA A 159 28.89 -21.35 5.27
CA ALA A 159 29.17 -22.45 6.19
C ALA A 159 30.31 -23.38 5.74
N SER A 160 30.79 -23.27 4.49
CA SER A 160 31.87 -24.10 3.95
C SER A 160 33.24 -23.40 3.89
N GLN A 161 33.35 -22.14 4.33
CA GLN A 161 34.61 -21.37 4.30
C GLN A 161 35.30 -21.17 5.67
N GLU A 162 34.72 -21.61 6.78
CA GLU A 162 35.40 -21.63 8.09
C GLU A 162 36.01 -23.01 8.38
N GLN A 163 37.16 -23.30 7.75
CA GLN A 163 38.23 -24.10 8.32
C GLN A 163 39.51 -23.80 7.52
N PRO A 164 40.52 -23.17 8.15
CA PRO A 164 41.60 -24.01 8.67
C PRO A 164 42.36 -23.43 9.89
N ARG A 165 42.64 -24.28 10.89
CA ARG A 165 44.01 -24.73 11.24
C ARG A 165 43.99 -25.82 12.30
#